data_AF-A0A968MAJ1-F1
#
_entry.id   AF-A0A968MAJ1-F1
#
_cell.length_a   1.000
_cell.length_b   1.000
_cell.length_c   1.000
_cell.angle_alpha   90.00
_cell.angle_beta   90.00
_cell.angle_gamma   90.00
#
_symmetry.space_group_name_H-M   'P 1'
#
loop_
_entity.id
_entity.type
_entity.pdbx_description
1 polymer ?
#
loop_
_entity_poly.entity_id
_entity_poly.type
_entity_poly.pdbx_seq_one_letter_code
_entity_poly.pdbx_strand_id
1 'polypeptide(L)'
;VELLSGLSGEWRSLYVYRAAEHLSRGRGNTVIARDIEQDLRRRIRERRWSNPEQQKTAKGSKLLQSESHLLQIFLHFQEFRAAIRQDLIQRDLQFSFLPHRELWHRILELVVSEPALESSGDDLLNTLRAICAHDSQLNQRLSHLLWLDENTRVALMRPKIVVRAAIANMELEIRQKRYRYWTQLWDQAFSARETELAQEYQACIQAEYQAIQALQKDAQLSYEDLLTTPLADDLL
;
A
#
# COMPACT_ATOMS: atom_id res chain seq x y z
N VAL A 1 5.04 21.05 8.08
CA VAL A 1 6.28 20.30 8.45
C VAL A 1 6.17 18.83 8.05
N GLU A 2 5.02 18.17 8.24
CA GLU A 2 4.78 16.80 7.74
C GLU A 2 4.92 16.67 6.21
N LEU A 3 4.37 17.62 5.45
CA LEU A 3 4.48 17.65 3.97
C LEU A 3 5.93 17.66 3.45
N LEU A 4 6.86 18.31 4.15
CA LEU A 4 8.26 18.39 3.73
C LEU A 4 9.02 17.09 3.99
N SER A 5 8.53 16.22 4.87
CA SER A 5 9.28 15.03 5.28
C SER A 5 9.34 13.93 4.21
N GLY A 6 8.43 13.92 3.23
CA GLY A 6 8.37 12.93 2.13
C GLY A 6 9.15 13.28 0.85
N LEU A 7 9.58 14.54 0.68
CA LEU A 7 9.90 15.13 -0.64
C LEU A 7 11.35 15.07 -1.23
N SER A 8 12.20 14.05 -1.15
CA SER A 8 13.60 14.09 -1.72
C SER A 8 14.47 15.35 -1.38
N GLY A 9 15.75 15.42 -1.72
CA GLY A 9 16.60 16.55 -1.30
C GLY A 9 16.30 17.86 -2.05
N GLU A 10 16.22 17.76 -3.36
CA GLU A 10 16.23 18.89 -4.30
C GLU A 10 14.86 19.57 -4.39
N TRP A 11 13.79 18.78 -4.45
CA TRP A 11 12.41 19.28 -4.50
C TRP A 11 11.98 19.95 -3.19
N ARG A 12 12.54 19.54 -2.04
CA ARG A 12 12.33 20.23 -0.74
C ARG A 12 12.91 21.64 -0.78
N SER A 13 14.14 21.81 -1.25
CA SER A 13 14.77 23.13 -1.34
C SER A 13 14.04 24.04 -2.32
N LEU A 14 13.56 23.50 -3.45
CA LEU A 14 12.81 24.26 -4.44
C LEU A 14 11.43 24.71 -3.91
N TYR A 15 10.73 23.83 -3.19
CA TYR A 15 9.45 24.17 -2.58
C TYR A 15 9.60 25.20 -1.45
N VAL A 16 10.63 25.08 -0.61
CA VAL A 16 10.94 26.06 0.45
C VAL A 16 11.30 27.41 -0.17
N TYR A 17 12.06 27.43 -1.26
CA TYR A 17 12.40 28.66 -1.98
C TYR A 17 11.15 29.35 -2.53
N ARG A 18 10.27 28.60 -3.20
CA ARG A 18 9.02 29.12 -3.78
C ARG A 18 8.05 29.61 -2.71
N ALA A 19 7.96 28.92 -1.57
CA ALA A 19 7.15 29.35 -0.43
C ALA A 19 7.72 30.63 0.20
N ALA A 20 9.04 30.74 0.35
CA ALA A 20 9.70 31.94 0.84
C ALA A 20 9.50 33.14 -0.10
N GLU A 21 9.53 32.91 -1.41
CA GLU A 21 9.28 33.93 -2.44
C GLU A 21 7.84 34.48 -2.37
N HIS A 22 6.85 33.59 -2.22
CA HIS A 22 5.45 33.99 -2.04
C HIS A 22 5.21 34.74 -0.72
N LEU A 23 5.82 34.29 0.38
CA LEU A 23 5.70 34.94 1.69
C LEU A 23 6.39 36.31 1.72
N SER A 24 7.45 36.49 0.94
CA SER A 24 8.19 37.76 0.83
C SER A 24 7.57 38.77 -0.15
N ARG A 25 6.37 38.47 -0.70
CA ARG A 25 5.67 39.33 -1.68
C ARG A 25 6.59 39.81 -2.82
N GLY A 26 7.44 38.93 -3.33
CA GLY A 26 8.34 39.23 -4.46
C GLY A 26 9.60 40.04 -4.13
N ARG A 27 9.90 40.34 -2.86
CA ARG A 27 11.23 40.86 -2.47
C ARG A 27 12.15 39.69 -2.18
N GLY A 28 12.88 39.23 -3.19
CA GLY A 28 13.79 38.09 -3.16
C GLY A 28 14.97 38.22 -2.19
N ASN A 29 14.70 38.28 -0.88
CA ASN A 29 15.72 38.21 0.15
C ASN A 29 16.11 36.74 0.34
N THR A 30 17.05 36.29 -0.50
CA THR A 30 17.67 34.95 -0.48
C THR A 30 18.21 34.56 0.89
N VAL A 31 18.55 35.55 1.72
CA VAL A 31 18.95 35.36 3.13
C VAL A 31 17.81 34.78 3.97
N ILE A 32 16.59 35.30 3.83
CA ILE A 32 15.41 34.84 4.59
C ILE A 32 15.03 33.42 4.15
N ALA A 33 15.09 33.13 2.84
CA ALA A 33 14.85 31.78 2.33
C ALA A 33 15.87 30.77 2.88
N ARG A 34 17.15 31.16 2.96
CA ARG A 34 18.21 30.33 3.52
C ARG A 34 18.03 30.08 5.02
N ASP A 35 17.63 31.10 5.76
CA ASP A 35 17.41 31.00 7.21
C ASP A 35 16.19 30.12 7.52
N ILE A 36 15.10 30.26 6.75
CA ILE A 36 13.93 29.38 6.83
C ILE A 36 14.30 27.94 6.47
N GLU A 37 15.12 27.72 5.43
CA GLU A 37 15.59 26.39 5.07
C GLU A 37 16.42 25.75 6.20
N GLN A 38 17.34 26.51 6.79
CA GLN A 38 18.18 26.03 7.89
C GLN A 38 17.34 25.71 9.15
N ASP A 39 16.36 26.57 9.47
CA ASP A 39 15.46 26.37 10.60
C ASP A 39 14.52 25.18 10.38
N LEU A 40 14.01 24.98 9.17
CA LEU A 40 13.22 23.79 8.84
C LEU A 40 14.08 22.51 8.89
N ARG A 41 15.32 22.55 8.39
CA ARG A 41 16.27 21.42 8.50
C ARG A 41 16.62 21.10 9.96
N ARG A 42 16.69 22.13 10.82
CA ARG A 42 16.91 21.96 12.27
C ARG A 42 15.69 21.32 12.93
N ARG A 43 14.49 21.88 12.71
CA ARG A 43 13.23 21.38 13.26
C ARG A 43 12.86 19.97 12.76
N ILE A 44 13.17 19.62 11.51
CA ILE A 44 12.95 18.26 10.97
C ILE A 44 13.90 17.26 11.61
N ARG A 45 15.17 17.63 11.85
CA ARG A 45 16.12 16.77 12.58
C ARG A 45 15.69 16.56 14.02
N GLU A 46 15.26 17.63 14.70
CA GLU A 46 14.73 17.57 16.06
C GLU A 46 13.46 16.72 16.14
N ARG A 47 12.50 16.86 15.22
CA ARG A 47 11.29 15.99 15.16
C ARG A 47 11.64 14.52 14.87
N ARG A 48 12.59 14.25 13.97
CA ARG A 48 13.03 12.88 13.64
C ARG A 48 13.73 12.19 14.81
N TRP A 49 14.44 12.95 15.66
CA TRP A 49 15.12 12.41 16.83
C TRP A 49 14.20 12.32 18.06
N SER A 50 13.28 13.28 18.25
CA SER A 50 12.38 13.30 19.42
C SER A 50 11.25 12.28 19.39
N ASN A 51 10.89 11.70 18.24
CA ASN A 51 9.81 10.70 18.18
C ASN A 51 10.16 9.44 17.38
N PRO A 52 11.05 8.57 17.90
CA PRO A 52 11.31 7.25 17.33
C PRO A 52 10.06 6.33 17.35
N GLU A 53 9.12 6.56 18.27
CA GLU A 53 7.88 5.78 18.39
C GLU A 53 6.86 6.08 17.28
N GLN A 54 6.72 7.33 16.83
CA GLN A 54 5.82 7.68 15.71
C GLN A 54 6.29 7.11 14.36
N GLN A 55 7.61 6.89 14.18
CA GLN A 55 8.10 6.18 13.00
C GLN A 55 7.81 4.67 13.03
N LYS A 56 7.61 4.08 14.21
CA LYS A 56 7.22 2.68 14.36
C LYS A 56 5.71 2.48 14.17
N THR A 57 4.87 3.46 14.53
CA THR A 57 3.41 3.37 14.36
C THR A 57 2.94 3.63 12.93
N ALA A 58 3.67 4.41 12.12
CA ALA A 58 3.36 4.64 10.72
C ALA A 58 3.68 3.43 9.80
N LYS A 59 4.45 2.46 10.28
CA LYS A 59 4.64 1.17 9.59
C LYS A 59 3.51 0.23 9.98
N GLY A 60 2.32 0.46 9.41
CA GLY A 60 1.31 -0.60 9.36
C GLY A 60 1.93 -1.89 8.80
N SER A 61 1.37 -3.06 9.14
CA SER A 61 1.80 -4.33 8.56
C SER A 61 1.94 -4.18 7.04
N LYS A 62 3.01 -4.72 6.43
CA LYS A 62 3.19 -4.66 4.97
C LYS A 62 1.97 -5.16 4.21
N LEU A 63 1.27 -6.14 4.79
CA LEU A 63 0.00 -6.66 4.32
C LEU A 63 -1.10 -5.59 4.34
N LEU A 64 -1.22 -4.84 5.44
CA LEU A 64 -2.21 -3.76 5.57
C LEU A 64 -2.02 -2.73 4.46
N GLN A 65 -0.79 -2.28 4.27
CA GLN A 65 -0.44 -1.32 3.22
C GLN A 65 -0.73 -1.88 1.82
N SER A 66 -0.41 -3.16 1.59
CA SER A 66 -0.68 -3.83 0.31
C SER A 66 -2.17 -3.91 0.01
N GLU A 67 -2.98 -4.31 0.99
CA GLU A 67 -4.44 -4.35 0.84
C GLU A 67 -5.04 -2.96 0.63
N SER A 68 -4.58 -1.95 1.38
CA SER A 68 -5.02 -0.57 1.23
C SER A 68 -4.71 -0.03 -0.17
N HIS A 69 -3.48 -0.24 -0.66
CA HIS A 69 -3.11 0.17 -2.01
C HIS A 69 -3.91 -0.57 -3.08
N LEU A 70 -4.15 -1.87 -2.92
CA LEU A 70 -4.94 -2.65 -3.87
C LEU A 70 -6.37 -2.12 -3.97
N LEU A 71 -6.99 -1.81 -2.83
CA LEU A 71 -8.33 -1.22 -2.78
C LEU A 71 -8.36 0.20 -3.34
N GLN A 72 -7.37 1.04 -3.01
CA GLN A 72 -7.27 2.38 -3.60
C GLN A 72 -7.12 2.31 -5.12
N ILE A 73 -6.29 1.41 -5.64
CA ILE A 73 -6.13 1.26 -7.09
C ILE A 73 -7.45 0.82 -7.73
N PHE A 74 -8.12 -0.16 -7.12
CA PHE A 74 -9.42 -0.63 -7.60
C PHE A 74 -10.46 0.49 -7.66
N LEU A 75 -10.49 1.35 -6.64
CA LEU A 75 -11.45 2.45 -6.56
C LEU A 75 -11.15 3.57 -7.56
N HIS A 76 -9.90 4.04 -7.59
CA HIS A 76 -9.51 5.26 -8.31
C HIS A 76 -9.08 5.02 -9.76
N PHE A 77 -8.71 3.78 -10.13
CA PHE A 77 -8.28 3.45 -11.50
C PHE A 77 -9.14 2.33 -12.09
N GLN A 78 -10.13 2.72 -12.89
CA GLN A 78 -11.08 1.79 -13.52
C GLN A 78 -10.41 0.71 -14.37
N GLU A 79 -9.32 1.04 -15.05
CA GLU A 79 -8.60 0.16 -15.99
C GLU A 79 -8.07 -1.11 -15.32
N PHE A 80 -7.78 -1.05 -14.02
CA PHE A 80 -7.19 -2.15 -13.28
C PHE A 80 -8.24 -3.01 -12.55
N ARG A 81 -9.52 -2.61 -12.52
CA ARG A 81 -10.57 -3.32 -11.76
C ARG A 81 -10.72 -4.77 -12.19
N ALA A 82 -10.87 -4.99 -13.50
CA ALA A 82 -11.04 -6.33 -14.06
C ALA A 82 -9.81 -7.22 -13.82
N ALA A 83 -8.60 -6.68 -14.02
CA ALA A 83 -7.35 -7.39 -13.79
C ALA A 83 -7.20 -7.79 -12.31
N ILE A 84 -7.42 -6.85 -11.38
CA ILE A 84 -7.36 -7.11 -9.93
C ILE A 84 -8.36 -8.19 -9.53
N ARG A 85 -9.60 -8.12 -10.02
CA ARG A 85 -10.64 -9.12 -9.72
C ARG A 85 -10.23 -10.51 -10.21
N GLN A 86 -9.72 -10.61 -11.44
CA GLN A 86 -9.25 -11.88 -12.00
C GLN A 86 -8.07 -12.44 -11.19
N ASP A 87 -7.09 -11.62 -10.84
CA ASP A 87 -5.93 -12.05 -10.07
C ASP A 87 -6.32 -12.53 -8.67
N LEU A 88 -7.25 -11.83 -8.00
CA LEU A 88 -7.77 -12.24 -6.69
C LEU A 88 -8.46 -13.61 -6.76
N ILE A 89 -9.25 -13.87 -7.80
CA ILE A 89 -9.95 -15.14 -8.00
C ILE A 89 -8.96 -16.26 -8.34
N GLN A 90 -8.04 -16.02 -9.30
CA GLN A 90 -7.09 -17.04 -9.76
C GLN A 90 -6.16 -17.53 -8.65
N ARG A 91 -5.81 -16.64 -7.71
CA ARG A 91 -4.90 -16.93 -6.59
C ARG A 91 -5.62 -17.22 -5.27
N ASP A 92 -6.96 -17.26 -5.29
CA ASP A 92 -7.83 -17.43 -4.11
C ASP A 92 -7.44 -16.50 -2.94
N LEU A 93 -7.23 -15.22 -3.27
CA LEU A 93 -6.80 -14.20 -2.32
C LEU A 93 -8.00 -13.50 -1.69
N GLN A 94 -7.92 -13.30 -0.38
CA GLN A 94 -8.93 -12.60 0.41
C GLN A 94 -8.28 -11.54 1.28
N PHE A 95 -8.99 -10.43 1.51
CA PHE A 95 -8.57 -9.41 2.44
C PHE A 95 -8.56 -9.98 3.88
N SER A 96 -7.46 -9.77 4.60
CA SER A 96 -7.30 -10.23 5.97
C SER A 96 -7.89 -9.26 6.97
N PHE A 97 -7.85 -7.96 6.68
CA PHE A 97 -8.33 -6.92 7.59
C PHE A 97 -9.85 -6.74 7.49
N LEU A 98 -10.52 -6.72 8.65
CA LEU A 98 -11.99 -6.60 8.74
C LEU A 98 -12.55 -5.39 7.96
N PRO A 99 -12.03 -4.15 8.10
CA PRO A 99 -12.57 -3.01 7.37
C PRO A 99 -12.41 -3.14 5.85
N HIS A 100 -11.30 -3.72 5.40
CA HIS A 100 -11.02 -3.95 3.98
C HIS A 100 -11.96 -5.01 3.40
N ARG A 101 -12.20 -6.11 4.14
CA ARG A 101 -13.20 -7.10 3.76
C ARG A 101 -14.58 -6.49 3.65
N GLU A 102 -15.00 -5.72 4.65
CA GLU A 102 -16.32 -5.09 4.64
C GLU A 102 -16.49 -4.17 3.43
N LEU A 103 -15.49 -3.32 3.14
CA LEU A 103 -15.47 -2.48 1.95
C LEU A 103 -15.59 -3.34 0.67
N TRP A 104 -14.78 -4.38 0.56
CA TRP A 104 -14.76 -5.25 -0.61
C TRP A 104 -16.10 -5.94 -0.85
N HIS A 105 -16.76 -6.44 0.20
CA HIS A 105 -18.09 -7.04 0.09
C HIS A 105 -19.12 -6.01 -0.39
N ARG A 106 -19.13 -4.80 0.17
CA ARG A 106 -20.03 -3.72 -0.29
C ARG A 106 -19.79 -3.34 -1.74
N ILE A 107 -18.53 -3.29 -2.18
CA ILE A 107 -18.18 -3.08 -3.59
C ILE A 107 -18.76 -4.19 -4.46
N LEU A 108 -18.60 -5.46 -4.07
CA LEU A 108 -19.12 -6.59 -4.82
C LEU A 108 -20.65 -6.56 -4.89
N GLU A 109 -21.33 -6.27 -3.78
CA GLU A 109 -22.79 -6.13 -3.74
C GLU A 109 -23.28 -5.05 -4.71
N LEU A 110 -22.66 -3.87 -4.70
CA LEU A 110 -22.99 -2.78 -5.62
C LEU A 110 -22.77 -3.16 -7.07
N VAL A 111 -21.66 -3.82 -7.38
CA VAL A 111 -21.36 -4.27 -8.76
C VAL A 111 -22.33 -5.37 -9.22
N VAL A 112 -22.80 -6.23 -8.30
CA VAL A 112 -23.82 -7.24 -8.62
C VAL A 112 -25.18 -6.59 -8.88
N SER A 113 -25.57 -5.59 -8.08
CA SER A 113 -26.81 -4.84 -8.29
C SER A 113 -26.77 -3.98 -9.56
N GLU A 114 -25.63 -3.33 -9.82
CA GLU A 114 -25.44 -2.40 -10.92
C GLU A 114 -24.08 -2.66 -11.62
N PRO A 115 -24.02 -3.62 -12.56
CA PRO A 115 -22.76 -4.00 -13.21
C PRO A 115 -22.15 -2.88 -14.04
N ALA A 116 -22.96 -1.90 -14.47
CA ALA A 116 -22.48 -0.71 -15.17
C ALA A 116 -21.50 0.11 -14.32
N LEU A 117 -21.66 0.11 -12.98
CA LEU A 117 -20.81 0.88 -12.07
C LEU A 117 -19.34 0.41 -12.08
N GLU A 118 -19.07 -0.86 -12.38
CA GLU A 118 -17.69 -1.35 -12.43
C GLU A 118 -16.92 -0.72 -13.61
N SER A 119 -17.62 -0.44 -14.71
CA SER A 119 -17.04 0.20 -15.90
C SER A 119 -17.13 1.72 -15.87
N SER A 120 -17.99 2.29 -15.02
CA SER A 120 -18.05 3.72 -14.77
C SER A 120 -16.94 4.17 -13.80
N GLY A 121 -16.09 5.11 -14.23
CA GLY A 121 -14.96 5.60 -13.44
C GLY A 121 -15.35 6.11 -12.04
N ASP A 122 -15.98 7.28 -11.99
CA ASP A 122 -16.23 7.99 -10.73
C ASP A 122 -17.53 7.58 -10.01
N ASP A 123 -18.49 6.97 -10.73
CA ASP A 123 -19.83 6.68 -10.20
C ASP A 123 -19.79 5.67 -9.04
N LEU A 124 -18.94 4.64 -9.14
CA LEU A 124 -18.75 3.65 -8.07
C LEU A 124 -18.19 4.31 -6.80
N LEU A 125 -17.17 5.15 -6.96
CA LEU A 125 -16.51 5.83 -5.85
C LEU A 125 -17.46 6.83 -5.17
N ASN A 126 -18.24 7.58 -5.96
CA ASN A 126 -19.22 8.53 -5.44
C ASN A 126 -20.36 7.84 -4.70
N THR A 127 -20.86 6.73 -5.22
CA THR A 127 -21.87 5.89 -4.55
C THR A 127 -21.35 5.35 -3.22
N LEU A 128 -20.11 4.83 -3.20
CA LEU A 128 -19.48 4.36 -1.97
C LEU A 128 -19.27 5.48 -0.95
N ARG A 129 -18.83 6.67 -1.39
CA ARG A 129 -18.71 7.85 -0.53
C ARG A 129 -20.05 8.26 0.07
N ALA A 130 -21.12 8.23 -0.72
CA ALA A 130 -22.47 8.53 -0.24
C ALA A 130 -22.90 7.50 0.83
N ILE A 131 -22.71 6.20 0.59
CA ILE A 131 -23.03 5.15 1.58
C ILE A 131 -22.21 5.33 2.86
N CYS A 132 -20.91 5.58 2.74
CA CYS A 132 -20.03 5.77 3.89
C CYS A 132 -20.36 7.04 4.68
N ALA A 133 -20.87 8.10 4.04
CA ALA A 133 -21.25 9.33 4.72
C ALA A 133 -22.40 9.12 5.75
N HIS A 134 -23.24 8.10 5.55
CA HIS A 134 -24.33 7.76 6.47
C HIS A 134 -23.85 6.98 7.70
N ASP A 135 -22.62 6.45 7.69
CA ASP A 135 -22.01 5.71 8.80
C ASP A 135 -20.69 6.38 9.24
N SER A 136 -20.77 7.16 10.31
CA SER A 136 -19.63 7.94 10.82
C SER A 136 -18.45 7.07 11.25
N GLN A 137 -18.71 5.87 11.77
CA GLN A 137 -17.67 4.96 12.25
C GLN A 137 -16.92 4.31 11.09
N LEU A 138 -17.66 3.89 10.07
CA LEU A 138 -17.08 3.32 8.85
C LEU A 138 -16.32 4.39 8.05
N ASN A 139 -16.88 5.60 7.94
CA ASN A 139 -16.22 6.71 7.26
C ASN A 139 -14.87 7.05 7.91
N GLN A 140 -14.79 7.11 9.24
CA GLN A 140 -13.51 7.32 9.94
C GLN A 140 -12.48 6.25 9.57
N ARG A 141 -12.90 4.98 9.49
CA ARG A 141 -12.01 3.85 9.19
C ARG A 141 -11.58 3.81 7.72
N LEU A 142 -12.44 4.17 6.78
CA LEU A 142 -12.20 3.98 5.34
C LEU A 142 -11.91 5.28 4.57
N SER A 143 -12.01 6.44 5.23
CA SER A 143 -11.75 7.76 4.62
C SER A 143 -10.44 7.81 3.84
N HIS A 144 -9.36 7.25 4.39
CA HIS A 144 -8.05 7.19 3.77
C HIS A 144 -7.98 6.32 2.49
N LEU A 145 -8.96 5.44 2.26
CA LEU A 145 -9.08 4.64 1.03
C LEU A 145 -9.93 5.35 -0.02
N LEU A 146 -10.98 6.04 0.44
CA LEU A 146 -11.92 6.77 -0.42
C LEU A 146 -11.35 8.10 -0.93
N TRP A 147 -10.38 8.67 -0.23
CA TRP A 147 -9.72 9.92 -0.58
C TRP A 147 -8.21 9.68 -0.67
N LEU A 148 -7.63 9.96 -1.83
CA LEU A 148 -6.17 9.91 -2.00
C LEU A 148 -5.55 11.16 -1.39
N ASP A 149 -4.58 10.96 -0.51
CA ASP A 149 -3.66 12.01 -0.07
C ASP A 149 -2.49 12.16 -1.05
N GLU A 150 -1.70 13.23 -0.93
CA GLU A 150 -0.56 13.49 -1.82
C GLU A 150 0.46 12.33 -1.82
N ASN A 151 0.66 11.69 -0.66
CA ASN A 151 1.61 10.59 -0.53
C ASN A 151 1.12 9.33 -1.24
N THR A 152 -0.17 8.98 -1.10
CA THR A 152 -0.77 7.85 -1.82
C THR A 152 -0.87 8.14 -3.30
N ARG A 153 -1.18 9.37 -3.74
CA ARG A 153 -1.12 9.74 -5.16
C ARG A 153 0.26 9.45 -5.76
N VAL A 154 1.33 9.89 -5.09
CA VAL A 154 2.71 9.62 -5.52
C VAL A 154 3.02 8.12 -5.49
N ALA A 155 2.59 7.40 -4.44
CA ALA A 155 2.80 5.96 -4.32
C ALA A 155 2.06 5.16 -5.41
N LEU A 156 0.90 5.64 -5.85
CA LEU A 156 0.04 5.01 -6.84
C LEU A 156 0.31 5.47 -8.28
N MET A 157 1.30 6.34 -8.51
CA MET A 157 1.72 6.80 -9.85
C MET A 157 2.06 5.67 -10.84
N ARG A 158 2.33 4.46 -10.34
CA ARG A 158 2.62 3.25 -11.13
C ARG A 158 1.68 2.10 -10.73
N PRO A 159 0.38 2.18 -11.05
CA PRO A 159 -0.62 1.25 -10.52
C PRO A 159 -0.31 -0.21 -10.83
N LYS A 160 0.18 -0.51 -12.05
CA LYS A 160 0.54 -1.87 -12.48
C LYS A 160 1.53 -2.55 -11.53
N ILE A 161 2.61 -1.86 -11.17
CA ILE A 161 3.63 -2.45 -10.29
C ILE A 161 3.10 -2.57 -8.87
N VAL A 162 2.36 -1.55 -8.40
CA VAL A 162 1.79 -1.56 -7.05
C VAL A 162 0.78 -2.71 -6.90
N VAL A 163 -0.06 -2.98 -7.90
CA VAL A 163 -0.98 -4.12 -7.93
C VAL A 163 -0.20 -5.43 -7.85
N ARG A 164 0.82 -5.63 -8.70
CA ARG A 164 1.65 -6.84 -8.70
C ARG A 164 2.30 -7.07 -7.34
N ALA A 165 2.91 -6.04 -6.78
CA ALA A 165 3.57 -6.10 -5.48
C ALA A 165 2.57 -6.36 -4.34
N ALA A 166 1.39 -5.75 -4.39
CA ALA A 166 0.34 -5.93 -3.40
C ALA A 166 -0.19 -7.37 -3.39
N ILE A 167 -0.50 -7.92 -4.57
CA ILE A 167 -0.93 -9.32 -4.75
C ILE A 167 0.15 -10.28 -4.23
N ALA A 168 1.42 -10.07 -4.61
CA ALA A 168 2.52 -10.90 -4.13
C ALA A 168 2.66 -10.85 -2.60
N ASN A 169 2.52 -9.67 -1.98
CA ASN A 169 2.55 -9.53 -0.52
C ASN A 169 1.38 -10.24 0.18
N MET A 170 0.19 -10.22 -0.41
CA MET A 170 -0.96 -10.96 0.12
C MET A 170 -0.73 -12.48 0.03
N GLU A 171 -0.21 -12.96 -1.10
CA GLU A 171 0.13 -14.38 -1.27
C GLU A 171 1.24 -14.82 -0.31
N LEU A 172 2.26 -13.98 -0.11
CA LEU A 172 3.34 -14.22 0.84
C LEU A 172 2.81 -14.48 2.26
N GLU A 173 1.81 -13.73 2.71
CA GLU A 173 1.22 -13.94 4.05
C GLU A 173 0.58 -15.33 4.17
N ILE A 174 -0.14 -15.79 3.14
CA ILE A 174 -0.76 -17.12 3.10
C ILE A 174 0.32 -18.21 3.14
N ARG A 175 1.36 -18.06 2.32
CA ARG A 175 2.49 -19.00 2.24
C ARG A 175 3.26 -19.06 3.55
N GLN A 176 3.47 -17.92 4.21
CA GLN A 176 4.11 -17.88 5.53
C GLN A 176 3.28 -18.59 6.60
N LYS A 177 1.95 -18.45 6.59
CA LYS A 177 1.07 -19.21 7.50
C LYS A 177 1.16 -20.71 7.26
N ARG A 178 1.15 -21.15 5.99
CA ARG A 178 1.33 -22.56 5.62
C ARG A 178 2.70 -23.10 6.03
N TYR A 179 3.77 -22.34 5.81
CA TYR A 179 5.12 -22.70 6.24
C TYR A 179 5.17 -22.94 7.76
N ARG A 180 4.59 -22.03 8.57
CA ARG A 180 4.51 -22.19 10.03
C ARG A 180 3.72 -23.44 10.42
N TYR A 181 2.60 -23.69 9.76
CA TYR A 181 1.77 -24.87 9.99
C TYR A 181 2.53 -26.17 9.72
N TRP A 182 3.21 -26.28 8.55
CA TRP A 182 4.01 -27.46 8.23
C TRP A 182 5.19 -27.65 9.19
N THR A 183 5.82 -26.55 9.62
CA THR A 183 6.89 -26.62 10.63
C THR A 183 6.37 -27.19 11.94
N GLN A 184 5.19 -26.76 12.40
CA GLN A 184 4.56 -27.30 13.61
C GLN A 184 4.22 -28.79 13.48
N LEU A 185 3.71 -29.23 12.34
CA LEU A 185 3.44 -30.65 12.08
C LEU A 185 4.72 -31.48 12.03
N TRP A 186 5.79 -30.94 11.45
CA TRP A 186 7.10 -31.57 11.42
C TRP A 186 7.66 -31.75 12.84
N ASP A 187 7.59 -30.72 13.69
CA ASP A 187 8.03 -30.80 15.09
C ASP A 187 7.29 -31.90 15.87
N GLN A 188 5.97 -32.05 15.62
CA GLN A 188 5.13 -33.08 16.22
C GLN A 188 5.51 -34.49 15.74
N ALA A 189 5.65 -34.70 14.43
CA ALA A 189 6.03 -35.99 13.84
C ALA A 189 7.45 -36.41 14.27
N PHE A 190 8.38 -35.45 14.32
CA PHE A 190 9.74 -35.68 14.80
C PHE A 190 9.73 -36.12 16.27
N SER A 191 8.94 -35.46 17.12
CA SER A 191 8.78 -35.83 18.53
C SER A 191 8.13 -37.20 18.72
N ALA A 192 7.19 -37.57 17.85
CA ALA A 192 6.54 -38.88 17.81
C ALA A 192 7.42 -40.00 17.21
N ARG A 193 8.61 -39.66 16.68
CA ARG A 193 9.54 -40.56 15.98
C ARG A 193 8.96 -41.20 14.71
N GLU A 194 8.02 -40.53 14.06
CA GLU A 194 7.41 -40.97 12.81
C GLU A 194 8.25 -40.47 11.63
N THR A 195 9.22 -41.28 11.19
CA THR A 195 10.23 -40.85 10.22
C THR A 195 9.70 -40.60 8.81
N GLU A 196 8.69 -41.36 8.37
CA GLU A 196 8.11 -41.22 7.03
C GLU A 196 7.32 -39.91 6.91
N LEU A 197 6.42 -39.64 7.87
CA LEU A 197 5.65 -38.40 7.93
C LEU A 197 6.53 -37.17 8.10
N ALA A 198 7.60 -37.26 8.89
CA ALA A 198 8.56 -36.15 9.02
C ALA A 198 9.28 -35.84 7.69
N GLN A 199 9.56 -36.83 6.85
CA GLN A 199 10.16 -36.60 5.53
C GLN A 199 9.16 -35.94 4.57
N GLU A 200 7.89 -36.35 4.59
CA GLU A 200 6.83 -35.72 3.80
C GLU A 200 6.66 -34.24 4.17
N TYR A 201 6.54 -33.94 5.48
CA TYR A 201 6.43 -32.55 5.94
C TYR A 201 7.67 -31.72 5.60
N GLN A 202 8.87 -32.32 5.65
CA GLN A 202 10.10 -31.64 5.25
C GLN A 202 10.06 -31.23 3.76
N ALA A 203 9.56 -32.10 2.88
CA ALA A 203 9.37 -31.77 1.47
C ALA A 203 8.36 -30.62 1.28
N CYS A 204 7.25 -30.63 2.02
CA CYS A 204 6.28 -29.53 2.01
C CYS A 204 6.89 -28.21 2.49
N ILE A 205 7.68 -28.22 3.56
CA ILE A 205 8.39 -27.03 4.09
C ILE A 205 9.35 -26.47 3.03
N GLN A 206 10.11 -27.33 2.36
CA GLN A 206 11.04 -26.91 1.30
C GLN A 206 10.32 -26.27 0.11
N ALA A 207 9.20 -26.86 -0.33
CA ALA A 207 8.38 -26.32 -1.41
C ALA A 207 7.83 -24.94 -1.06
N GLU A 208 7.27 -24.77 0.15
CA GLU A 208 6.76 -23.46 0.60
C GLU A 208 7.89 -22.43 0.77
N TYR A 209 9.06 -22.85 1.24
CA TYR A 209 10.23 -21.97 1.35
C TYR A 209 10.69 -21.42 -0.02
N GLN A 210 10.78 -22.28 -1.03
CA GLN A 210 11.13 -21.87 -2.39
C GLN A 210 10.09 -20.92 -2.98
N ALA A 211 8.79 -21.20 -2.79
CA ALA A 211 7.71 -20.34 -3.24
C ALA A 211 7.76 -18.95 -2.56
N ILE A 212 8.03 -18.90 -1.25
CA ILE A 212 8.20 -17.65 -0.51
C ILE A 212 9.37 -16.83 -1.08
N GLN A 213 10.50 -17.46 -1.38
CA GLN A 213 11.65 -16.76 -1.96
C GLN A 213 11.35 -16.18 -3.34
N ALA A 214 10.62 -16.91 -4.20
CA ALA A 214 10.22 -16.42 -5.51
C ALA A 214 9.31 -15.19 -5.39
N LEU A 215 8.24 -15.30 -4.58
CA LEU A 215 7.30 -14.21 -4.34
C LEU A 215 7.95 -12.98 -3.68
N GLN A 216 8.96 -13.18 -2.82
CA GLN A 216 9.71 -12.07 -2.24
C GLN A 216 10.50 -11.27 -3.28
N LYS A 217 10.99 -11.94 -4.34
CA LYS A 217 11.63 -11.24 -5.47
C LYS A 217 10.59 -10.46 -6.26
N ASP A 218 9.43 -11.05 -6.52
CA ASP A 218 8.35 -10.40 -7.28
C ASP A 218 7.74 -9.20 -6.53
N ALA A 219 7.69 -9.27 -5.20
CA ALA A 219 7.23 -8.18 -4.34
C ALA A 219 8.25 -7.05 -4.16
N GLN A 220 9.55 -7.32 -4.38
CA GLN A 220 10.56 -6.28 -4.39
C GLN A 220 10.47 -5.50 -5.68
N LEU A 221 10.13 -4.22 -5.56
CA LEU A 221 10.15 -3.27 -6.67
C LEU A 221 11.60 -3.15 -7.17
N SER A 222 11.94 -3.87 -8.24
CA SER A 222 13.26 -3.78 -8.83
C SER A 222 13.43 -2.43 -9.53
N TYR A 223 14.63 -1.88 -9.50
CA TYR A 223 14.96 -0.63 -10.19
C TYR A 223 14.64 -0.71 -11.70
N GLU A 224 14.73 -1.90 -12.30
CA GLU A 224 14.39 -2.16 -13.70
C GLU A 224 12.89 -2.03 -14.00
N ASP A 225 12.02 -2.38 -13.04
CA ASP A 225 10.57 -2.19 -13.18
C ASP A 225 10.22 -0.69 -13.22
N LEU A 226 10.95 0.13 -12.47
CA LEU A 226 10.77 1.59 -12.42
C LEU A 226 11.23 2.30 -13.70
N LEU A 227 12.08 1.68 -14.52
CA LEU A 227 12.52 2.25 -15.80
C LEU A 227 11.61 1.88 -16.96
N THR A 228 10.89 0.76 -16.85
CA THR A 228 10.14 0.16 -17.97
C THR A 228 8.65 0.51 -17.96
N THR A 229 8.07 0.87 -16.81
CA THR A 229 6.65 1.27 -16.74
C THR A 229 6.46 2.78 -16.93
N PRO A 230 5.53 3.20 -17.80
CA PRO A 230 5.14 4.61 -17.90
C PRO A 230 4.39 5.04 -16.63
N LEU A 231 4.48 6.33 -16.28
CA LEU A 231 3.60 6.93 -15.28
C LEU A 231 2.17 6.99 -15.83
N ALA A 232 1.17 6.89 -14.95
CA ALA A 232 -0.20 7.23 -15.32
C ALA A 232 -0.26 8.76 -15.54
N ASP A 233 -0.51 9.20 -16.78
CA ASP A 233 -0.59 10.62 -17.14
C ASP A 233 -1.80 11.34 -16.50
N ASP A 234 -2.81 10.60 -16.03
CA ASP A 234 -4.09 11.13 -15.52
C ASP A 234 -4.02 11.77 -14.11
N LEU A 235 -2.83 11.90 -13.51
CA LEU A 235 -2.66 12.49 -12.18
C LEU A 235 -2.14 13.94 -12.18
N LEU A 236 -1.93 14.54 -13.36
CA LEU A 236 -1.60 15.97 -13.56
C LEU A 236 -2.87 16.79 -13.87
#